data_AF-A0A2R6LI62-F1
#
_entry.id   AF-A0A2R6LI62-F1
#
_cell.length_a   1.000
_cell.length_b   1.000
_cell.length_c   1.000
_cell.angle_alpha   90.00
_cell.angle_beta   90.00
_cell.angle_gamma   90.00
#
_symmetry.space_group_name_H-M   'P 1'
#
loop_
_entity.id
_entity.type
_entity.pdbx_description
1 polymer ?
#
loop_
_entity_poly.entity_id
_entity_poly.type
_entity_poly.pdbx_seq_one_letter_code
_entity_poly.pdbx_strand_id
1 'polypeptide(L)'
;SIKHPDPQFEGQTKTKLGNSEVRGIVEGAVHEKLATYLEETPDTAEAIVSKAVEAAQARKAAKKAEELTRRKSALESTSLPGKLADCQTRNPEEAELFVVEGDSAGGCFTGDTEVALASGRSVSFEQLVEEHENGRTHYCYTVGDDGRIGMERVENPRVTREDAELVGVTLDNGETITCTPDHEFMLRDGSYCEAQNLTADQSLMPLYRKTSDTAEEGITIDGYEMVKQPATRDTWEFTHLLADRYNIRRKEYDADAGDHRHHVGNEKFFEDEAAPLGTVKSHNHTVDSVERLDKTADVYDLEVPGTHNFALEAGVFVHNSAKQGRNPEFQAILPIRGKILNVEKHRLDRILENDEIRNLITAVGTGIGDEFDIEDTRYEKVILMSDADVDGAHIRTLLLTFLYRHMTPLIERGYVYAAQPPLYRIRKGSGTYDAMTEAERERIIEEECDGSPTSTQRFKGLGEMNPEQLWETTMAPDNRILKRITVEDAAAADRMFSVLMGDAVEPRKQFIKEHADDAEWVDI
;
A
#
# COMPACT_ATOMS: atom_id res chain seq x y z
N SER A 1 25.50 32.22 18.70
CA SER A 1 24.23 32.97 18.75
C SER A 1 24.50 34.40 18.35
N ILE A 2 23.73 34.93 17.39
CA ILE A 2 23.90 36.27 16.82
C ILE A 2 22.84 37.18 17.45
N LYS A 3 23.23 38.37 17.88
CA LYS A 3 22.29 39.39 18.36
C LYS A 3 22.24 40.51 17.34
N HIS A 4 21.17 40.52 16.54
CA HIS A 4 20.95 41.54 15.51
C HIS A 4 19.85 42.51 15.96
N PRO A 5 20.05 43.83 15.90
CA PRO A 5 19.05 44.81 16.34
C PRO A 5 17.82 44.88 15.43
N ASP A 6 17.98 44.56 14.13
CA ASP A 6 16.89 44.53 13.15
C ASP A 6 16.99 43.29 12.24
N PRO A 7 16.58 42.10 12.72
CA PRO A 7 16.73 40.86 11.96
C PRO A 7 15.67 40.75 10.85
N GLN A 8 16.14 40.55 9.62
CA GLN A 8 15.34 40.31 8.43
C GLN A 8 15.36 38.80 8.13
N PHE A 9 14.22 38.21 7.80
CA PHE A 9 14.12 36.77 7.53
C PHE A 9 13.49 36.49 6.16
N GLU A 10 13.94 35.42 5.52
CA GLU A 10 13.30 34.86 4.34
C GLU A 10 12.10 34.00 4.78
N GLY A 11 10.88 34.48 4.50
CA GLY A 11 9.65 33.75 4.79
C GLY A 11 9.07 33.96 6.19
N GLN A 12 7.83 33.49 6.37
CA GLN A 12 7.01 33.76 7.56
C GLN A 12 7.49 33.02 8.82
N THR A 13 8.13 31.87 8.65
CA THR A 13 8.61 31.01 9.76
C THR A 13 9.85 31.57 10.48
N LYS A 14 10.46 32.64 9.93
CA LYS A 14 11.64 33.32 10.51
C LYS A 14 12.82 32.38 10.82
N THR A 15 12.99 31.33 10.02
CA THR A 15 14.05 30.33 10.20
C THR A 15 15.35 30.71 9.48
N LYS A 16 15.28 31.42 8.35
CA LYS A 16 16.44 31.81 7.55
C LYS A 16 16.69 33.32 7.62
N LEU A 17 17.85 33.71 8.16
CA LEU A 17 18.23 35.12 8.31
C LEU A 17 18.73 35.69 6.97
N GLY A 18 18.10 36.78 6.50
CA GLY A 18 18.37 37.44 5.22
C GLY A 18 19.34 38.62 5.28
N ASN A 19 19.86 38.98 6.46
CA ASN A 19 20.83 40.07 6.63
C ASN A 19 22.20 39.71 6.02
N SER A 20 22.46 40.16 4.78
CA SER A 20 23.70 39.86 4.04
C SER A 20 24.98 40.29 4.75
N GLU A 21 24.94 41.37 5.52
CA GLU A 21 26.04 41.93 6.31
C GLU A 21 26.48 41.02 7.46
N VAL A 22 25.56 40.22 8.00
CA VAL A 22 25.83 39.32 9.12
C VAL A 22 26.81 38.22 8.71
N ARG A 23 26.74 37.75 7.45
CA ARG A 23 27.64 36.72 6.94
C ARG A 23 29.11 37.12 7.08
N GLY A 24 29.47 38.30 6.56
CA GLY A 24 30.86 38.77 6.59
C GLY A 24 31.39 38.99 8.01
N ILE A 25 30.55 39.48 8.92
CA ILE A 25 30.91 39.71 10.33
C ILE A 25 31.18 38.37 11.04
N VAL A 26 30.27 37.40 10.89
CA VAL A 26 30.41 36.08 11.52
C VAL A 26 31.59 35.33 10.94
N GLU A 27 31.77 35.35 9.61
CA GLU A 27 32.88 34.70 8.93
C GLU A 27 34.23 35.25 9.41
N GLY A 28 34.37 36.59 9.49
CA GLY A 28 35.59 37.22 10.01
C GLY A 28 35.88 36.84 11.47
N ALA A 29 34.88 36.91 12.34
CA ALA A 29 35.03 36.57 13.76
C ALA A 29 35.38 35.10 13.98
N VAL A 30 34.72 34.18 13.26
CA VAL A 30 35.00 32.74 13.33
C VAL A 30 36.39 32.46 12.78
N HIS A 31 36.76 33.04 11.64
CA HIS A 31 38.06 32.82 11.03
C HIS A 31 39.21 33.22 11.96
N GLU A 32 39.15 34.41 12.54
CA GLU A 32 40.16 34.90 13.48
C GLU A 32 40.28 33.97 14.70
N LYS A 33 39.16 33.70 15.38
CA LYS A 33 39.19 32.92 16.63
C LYS A 33 39.52 31.46 16.42
N LEU A 34 39.01 30.85 15.35
CA LEU A 34 39.30 29.46 15.03
C LEU A 34 40.77 29.29 14.62
N ALA A 35 41.32 30.21 13.81
CA ALA A 35 42.74 30.16 13.44
C ALA A 35 43.63 30.24 14.68
N THR A 36 43.39 31.22 15.56
CA THR A 36 44.14 31.33 16.82
C THR A 36 44.00 30.08 17.68
N TYR A 37 42.79 29.53 17.83
CA TYR A 37 42.59 28.32 18.63
C TYR A 37 43.34 27.10 18.08
N LEU A 38 43.32 26.90 16.77
CA LEU A 38 44.04 25.78 16.12
C LEU A 38 45.56 25.93 16.22
N GLU A 39 46.08 27.16 16.14
CA GLU A 39 47.51 27.43 16.36
C GLU A 39 47.93 27.20 17.81
N GLU A 40 47.07 27.57 18.78
CA GLU A 40 47.32 27.38 20.21
C GLU A 40 47.15 25.92 20.67
N THR A 41 46.41 25.09 19.92
CA THR A 41 46.12 23.69 20.27
C THR A 41 46.47 22.70 19.14
N PRO A 42 47.78 22.49 18.85
CA PRO A 42 48.22 21.68 17.71
C PRO A 42 47.69 20.24 17.70
N ASP A 43 47.66 19.57 18.87
CA ASP A 43 47.18 18.18 18.97
C ASP A 43 45.68 18.07 18.62
N THR A 44 44.89 19.07 19.03
CA THR A 44 43.45 19.13 18.70
C THR A 44 43.25 19.45 17.23
N ALA A 45 44.06 20.37 16.69
CA ALA A 45 44.04 20.69 15.26
C ALA A 45 44.39 19.46 14.40
N GLU A 46 45.42 18.70 14.76
CA GLU A 46 45.81 17.48 14.06
C GLU A 46 44.70 16.42 14.11
N ALA A 47 44.05 16.23 15.26
CA ALA A 47 42.93 15.31 15.40
C ALA A 47 41.72 15.73 14.52
N ILE A 48 41.37 17.01 14.50
CA ILE A 48 40.28 17.54 13.68
C ILE A 48 40.61 17.37 12.19
N VAL A 49 41.82 17.77 11.76
CA VAL A 49 42.25 17.67 10.37
C VAL A 49 42.30 16.22 9.92
N SER A 50 42.84 15.31 10.74
CA SER A 50 42.89 13.87 10.43
C SER A 50 41.48 13.31 10.23
N LYS A 51 40.54 13.61 11.14
CA LYS A 51 39.14 13.20 11.01
C LYS A 51 38.49 13.77 9.74
N ALA A 52 38.76 15.02 9.40
CA ALA A 52 38.25 15.65 8.19
C ALA A 52 38.83 15.02 6.91
N VAL A 53 40.12 14.68 6.91
CA VAL A 53 40.80 13.98 5.80
C VAL A 53 40.25 12.58 5.62
N GLU A 54 40.09 11.81 6.69
CA GLU A 54 39.47 10.48 6.65
C GLU A 54 38.04 10.54 6.11
N ALA A 55 37.23 11.49 6.58
CA ALA A 55 35.87 11.69 6.08
C ALA A 55 35.85 12.12 4.60
N ALA A 56 36.81 12.94 4.15
CA ALA A 56 36.93 13.34 2.75
C ALA A 56 37.39 12.17 1.86
N GLN A 57 38.30 11.33 2.34
CA GLN A 57 38.74 10.12 1.65
C GLN A 57 37.61 9.10 1.55
N ALA A 58 36.88 8.86 2.64
CA ALA A 58 35.70 7.99 2.66
C ALA A 58 34.63 8.48 1.68
N ARG A 59 34.32 9.79 1.67
CA ARG A 59 33.39 10.38 0.69
C ARG A 59 33.86 10.23 -0.75
N LYS A 60 35.14 10.50 -1.04
CA LYS A 60 35.70 10.29 -2.40
C LYS A 60 35.69 8.83 -2.80
N ALA A 61 35.96 7.91 -1.88
CA ALA A 61 35.94 6.47 -2.13
C ALA A 61 34.50 5.99 -2.38
N ALA A 62 33.54 6.43 -1.58
CA ALA A 62 32.11 6.15 -1.76
C ALA A 62 31.63 6.70 -3.11
N LYS A 63 31.89 7.97 -3.42
CA LYS A 63 31.52 8.58 -4.71
C LYS A 63 32.14 7.86 -5.90
N LYS A 64 33.40 7.42 -5.79
CA LYS A 64 34.09 6.68 -6.84
C LYS A 64 33.56 5.24 -6.97
N ALA A 65 33.22 4.61 -5.85
CA ALA A 65 32.56 3.30 -5.82
C ALA A 65 31.19 3.42 -6.48
N GLU A 66 30.36 4.37 -6.07
CA GLU A 66 29.07 4.69 -6.69
C GLU A 66 29.17 5.04 -8.16
N GLU A 67 30.15 5.85 -8.61
CA GLU A 67 30.36 6.11 -10.05
C GLU A 67 30.73 4.83 -10.82
N LEU A 68 31.50 3.93 -10.20
CA LEU A 68 31.85 2.62 -10.78
C LEU A 68 30.64 1.68 -10.81
N THR A 69 29.81 1.65 -9.77
CA THR A 69 28.54 0.90 -9.73
C THR A 69 27.55 1.51 -10.71
N ARG A 70 27.44 2.83 -10.81
CA ARG A 70 26.60 3.57 -11.75
C ARG A 70 27.04 3.42 -13.19
N ARG A 71 28.33 3.19 -13.49
CA ARG A 71 28.80 2.83 -14.85
C ARG A 71 28.54 1.37 -15.20
N LYS A 72 28.65 0.44 -14.24
CA LYS A 72 28.22 -0.96 -14.45
C LYS A 72 26.70 -1.06 -14.58
N SER A 73 26.00 -0.27 -13.80
CA SER A 73 24.55 -0.19 -13.75
C SER A 73 23.98 0.80 -14.77
N ALA A 74 24.75 1.62 -15.48
CA ALA A 74 24.24 2.38 -16.62
C ALA A 74 23.83 1.47 -17.80
N LEU A 75 24.25 0.19 -17.76
CA LEU A 75 23.69 -0.86 -18.61
C LEU A 75 22.39 -1.48 -18.04
N GLU A 76 21.97 -1.17 -16.79
CA GLU A 76 20.85 -1.83 -16.06
C GLU A 76 19.90 -0.92 -15.21
N SER A 77 20.21 0.34 -14.83
CA SER A 77 19.44 1.15 -13.84
C SER A 77 19.09 2.57 -14.30
N THR A 78 18.23 2.63 -15.31
CA THR A 78 17.16 3.66 -15.34
C THR A 78 15.83 3.08 -14.84
N SER A 79 15.87 1.93 -14.18
CA SER A 79 14.71 1.22 -13.66
C SER A 79 14.34 1.74 -12.28
N LEU A 80 13.05 2.05 -12.12
CA LEU A 80 12.43 2.29 -10.82
C LEU A 80 12.61 1.05 -9.93
N PRO A 81 12.54 1.20 -8.59
CA PRO A 81 12.53 0.05 -7.69
C PRO A 81 11.47 -0.96 -8.13
N GLY A 82 11.81 -2.25 -8.28
CA GLY A 82 10.85 -3.26 -8.77
C GLY A 82 9.60 -3.39 -7.90
N LYS A 83 9.67 -2.96 -6.64
CA LYS A 83 8.54 -2.94 -5.71
C LYS A 83 7.71 -1.65 -5.74
N LEU A 84 8.18 -0.60 -6.41
CA LEU A 84 7.44 0.66 -6.54
C LEU A 84 6.30 0.47 -7.54
N ALA A 85 5.07 0.65 -7.09
CA ALA A 85 3.95 0.87 -7.98
C ALA A 85 3.87 2.37 -8.30
N ASP A 86 4.45 2.80 -9.43
CA ASP A 86 4.50 4.23 -9.81
C ASP A 86 3.12 4.76 -10.26
N CYS A 87 2.97 6.09 -10.30
CA CYS A 87 1.80 6.76 -10.88
C CYS A 87 2.04 7.15 -12.35
N GLN A 88 0.96 7.49 -13.06
CA GLN A 88 1.01 7.86 -14.47
C GLN A 88 1.50 9.30 -14.67
N THR A 89 1.10 10.23 -13.80
CA THR A 89 1.54 11.62 -13.86
C THR A 89 3.04 11.73 -13.60
N ARG A 90 3.65 12.69 -14.28
CA ARG A 90 5.05 13.09 -14.07
C ARG A 90 5.16 14.49 -13.44
N ASN A 91 4.03 15.11 -13.11
CA ASN A 91 4.00 16.40 -12.42
C ASN A 91 4.19 16.19 -10.91
N PRO A 92 5.31 16.62 -10.30
CA PRO A 92 5.55 16.42 -8.87
C PRO A 92 4.50 17.05 -7.96
N GLU A 93 3.87 18.17 -8.36
CA GLU A 93 2.86 18.88 -7.57
C GLU A 93 1.57 18.04 -7.39
N GLU A 94 1.23 17.24 -8.42
CA GLU A 94 0.08 16.35 -8.43
C GLU A 94 0.42 14.97 -7.84
N ALA A 95 1.66 14.51 -8.07
CA ALA A 95 2.10 13.18 -7.73
C ALA A 95 2.28 12.99 -6.21
N GLU A 96 1.79 11.87 -5.71
CA GLU A 96 1.85 11.49 -4.30
C GLU A 96 2.56 10.16 -4.15
N LEU A 97 3.49 10.04 -3.19
CA LEU A 97 4.15 8.79 -2.86
C LEU A 97 3.69 8.31 -1.48
N PHE A 98 2.93 7.22 -1.45
CA PHE A 98 2.59 6.51 -0.22
C PHE A 98 3.70 5.52 0.13
N VAL A 99 4.33 5.72 1.27
CA VAL A 99 5.30 4.79 1.86
C VAL A 99 4.56 3.93 2.86
N VAL A 100 4.34 2.66 2.51
CA VAL A 100 3.44 1.76 3.25
C VAL A 100 4.21 0.67 4.00
N GLU A 101 3.75 0.31 5.19
CA GLU A 101 4.30 -0.80 5.98
C GLU A 101 3.83 -2.15 5.43
N GLY A 102 4.78 -3.08 5.27
CA GLY A 102 4.52 -4.44 4.82
C GLY A 102 4.34 -4.57 3.30
N ASP A 103 4.28 -5.84 2.87
CA ASP A 103 3.82 -6.22 1.54
C ASP A 103 2.29 -6.21 1.43
N SER A 104 1.59 -5.79 2.50
CA SER A 104 0.15 -5.99 2.84
C SER A 104 -0.83 -5.27 1.88
N ALA A 105 -0.59 -5.53 0.62
CA ALA A 105 -1.29 -5.00 -0.51
C ALA A 105 -0.98 -5.80 -1.77
N GLY A 106 -0.44 -7.02 -1.68
CA GLY A 106 0.34 -7.61 -2.77
C GLY A 106 0.15 -9.08 -3.04
N GLY A 107 -0.93 -9.71 -2.54
CA GLY A 107 -1.23 -11.11 -2.83
C GLY A 107 -1.27 -11.36 -4.34
N CYS A 108 -0.50 -12.33 -4.83
CA CYS A 108 -0.43 -12.66 -6.26
C CYS A 108 -0.45 -14.17 -6.49
N PHE A 109 -0.84 -14.61 -7.69
CA PHE A 109 -0.93 -16.02 -8.07
C PHE A 109 0.14 -16.41 -9.07
N THR A 110 0.45 -17.70 -9.19
CA THR A 110 1.28 -18.19 -10.30
C THR A 110 0.53 -18.08 -11.63
N GLY A 111 1.28 -17.94 -12.72
CA GLY A 111 0.73 -17.69 -14.06
C GLY A 111 -0.24 -18.74 -14.59
N ASP A 112 -0.12 -19.98 -14.09
CA ASP A 112 -0.98 -21.12 -14.40
C ASP A 112 -2.31 -21.14 -13.63
N THR A 113 -2.48 -20.28 -12.62
CA THR A 113 -3.74 -20.18 -11.87
C THR A 113 -4.84 -19.61 -12.76
N GLU A 114 -6.00 -20.28 -12.79
CA GLU A 114 -7.12 -19.93 -13.67
C GLU A 114 -8.20 -19.10 -12.96
N VAL A 115 -8.67 -18.05 -13.64
CA VAL A 115 -9.77 -17.19 -13.21
C VAL A 115 -11.07 -17.67 -13.84
N ALA A 116 -12.13 -17.78 -13.05
CA ALA A 116 -13.46 -18.13 -13.54
C ALA A 116 -14.10 -16.90 -14.22
N LEU A 117 -14.23 -16.94 -15.54
CA LEU A 117 -14.82 -15.83 -16.30
C LEU A 117 -16.32 -16.00 -16.47
N ALA A 118 -17.02 -14.87 -16.52
CA ALA A 118 -18.45 -14.78 -16.79
C ALA A 118 -18.85 -15.32 -18.18
N SER A 119 -17.89 -15.47 -19.08
CA SER A 119 -18.09 -16.09 -20.41
C SER A 119 -18.28 -17.60 -20.37
N GLY A 120 -18.09 -18.23 -19.20
CA GLY A 120 -18.02 -19.69 -19.05
C GLY A 120 -16.63 -20.27 -19.34
N ARG A 121 -15.68 -19.45 -19.81
CA ARG A 121 -14.27 -19.83 -19.96
C ARG A 121 -13.53 -19.72 -18.63
N SER A 122 -12.50 -20.54 -18.49
CA SER A 122 -11.49 -20.44 -17.44
C SER A 122 -10.18 -20.12 -18.14
N VAL A 123 -9.50 -19.07 -17.68
CA VAL A 123 -8.32 -18.54 -18.36
C VAL A 123 -7.23 -18.31 -17.32
N SER A 124 -6.03 -18.77 -17.61
CA SER A 124 -4.88 -18.58 -16.71
C SER A 124 -4.47 -17.11 -16.66
N PHE A 125 -3.79 -16.70 -15.58
CA PHE A 125 -3.25 -15.33 -15.50
C PHE A 125 -2.32 -14.99 -16.67
N GLU A 126 -1.44 -15.92 -17.08
CA GLU A 126 -0.58 -15.74 -18.25
C GLU A 126 -1.38 -15.44 -19.52
N GLN A 127 -2.45 -16.20 -19.76
CA GLN A 127 -3.31 -15.99 -20.92
C GLN A 127 -4.15 -14.72 -20.80
N LEU A 128 -4.61 -14.36 -19.60
CA LEU A 128 -5.33 -13.10 -19.37
C LEU A 128 -4.46 -11.88 -19.70
N VAL A 129 -3.18 -11.91 -19.35
CA VAL A 129 -2.22 -10.85 -19.72
C VAL A 129 -2.11 -10.75 -21.24
N GLU A 130 -1.86 -11.88 -21.91
CA GLU A 130 -1.72 -11.93 -23.37
C GLU A 130 -3.00 -11.46 -24.08
N GLU A 131 -4.17 -11.92 -23.66
CA GLU A 131 -5.46 -11.52 -24.23
C GLU A 131 -5.73 -10.02 -24.01
N HIS A 132 -5.38 -9.49 -22.83
CA HIS A 132 -5.53 -8.07 -22.52
C HIS A 132 -4.62 -7.17 -23.35
N GLU A 133 -3.35 -7.56 -23.55
CA GLU A 133 -2.42 -6.84 -24.44
C GLU A 133 -2.90 -6.82 -25.89
N ASN A 134 -3.61 -7.86 -26.32
CA ASN A 134 -4.27 -7.93 -27.62
C ASN A 134 -5.61 -7.17 -27.68
N GLY A 135 -5.97 -6.45 -26.62
CA GLY A 135 -7.16 -5.60 -26.54
C GLY A 135 -8.46 -6.34 -26.23
N ARG A 136 -8.40 -7.61 -25.79
CA ARG A 136 -9.59 -8.33 -25.33
C ARG A 136 -9.98 -7.85 -23.93
N THR A 137 -11.28 -7.91 -23.65
CA THR A 137 -11.85 -7.53 -22.36
C THR A 137 -12.56 -8.75 -21.77
N HIS A 138 -12.26 -9.05 -20.52
CA HIS A 138 -12.85 -10.16 -19.78
C HIS A 138 -13.68 -9.64 -18.61
N TYR A 139 -14.57 -10.50 -18.12
CA TYR A 139 -15.40 -10.26 -16.95
C TYR A 139 -15.31 -11.48 -16.04
N CYS A 140 -15.18 -11.24 -14.74
CA CYS A 140 -15.05 -12.29 -13.72
C CYS A 140 -16.23 -12.21 -12.74
N TYR A 141 -16.43 -13.30 -12.00
CA TYR A 141 -17.39 -13.34 -10.90
C TYR A 141 -16.83 -12.63 -9.68
N THR A 142 -17.67 -11.85 -9.00
CA THR A 142 -17.30 -11.09 -7.79
C THR A 142 -18.37 -11.21 -6.73
N VAL A 143 -18.05 -10.93 -5.47
CA VAL A 143 -19.03 -10.78 -4.37
C VAL A 143 -19.13 -9.30 -3.99
N GLY A 144 -20.34 -8.76 -4.03
CA GLY A 144 -20.62 -7.40 -3.59
C GLY A 144 -20.79 -7.29 -2.06
N ASP A 145 -20.88 -6.06 -1.55
CA ASP A 145 -21.06 -5.79 -0.11
C ASP A 145 -22.35 -6.38 0.48
N ASP A 146 -23.34 -6.67 -0.36
CA ASP A 146 -24.58 -7.34 0.00
C ASP A 146 -24.43 -8.87 0.09
N GLY A 147 -23.23 -9.40 -0.12
CA GLY A 147 -22.90 -10.82 -0.12
C GLY A 147 -23.42 -11.56 -1.35
N ARG A 148 -23.90 -10.86 -2.38
CA ARG A 148 -24.36 -11.48 -3.64
C ARG A 148 -23.22 -11.59 -4.63
N ILE A 149 -23.21 -12.71 -5.35
CA ILE A 149 -22.37 -12.90 -6.50
C ILE A 149 -22.88 -12.02 -7.64
N GLY A 150 -22.00 -11.21 -8.18
CA GLY A 150 -22.18 -10.39 -9.38
C GLY A 150 -21.04 -10.64 -10.37
N MET A 151 -20.83 -9.66 -11.25
CA MET A 151 -19.74 -9.66 -12.21
C MET A 151 -19.10 -8.28 -12.26
N GLU A 152 -17.81 -8.23 -12.57
CA GLU A 152 -17.07 -7.01 -12.91
C GLU A 152 -16.09 -7.28 -14.03
N ARG A 153 -15.63 -6.19 -14.65
CA ARG A 153 -14.61 -6.22 -15.68
C ARG A 153 -13.25 -6.54 -15.07
N VAL A 154 -12.47 -7.38 -15.75
CA VAL A 154 -11.05 -7.59 -15.46
C VAL A 154 -10.25 -6.45 -16.09
N GLU A 155 -9.47 -5.75 -15.28
CA GLU A 155 -8.61 -4.64 -15.67
C GLU A 155 -7.15 -4.96 -15.34
N ASN A 156 -6.22 -4.40 -16.11
CA ASN A 156 -4.78 -4.42 -15.85
C ASN A 156 -4.15 -5.77 -15.37
N PRO A 157 -4.49 -6.94 -15.95
CA PRO A 157 -3.78 -8.18 -15.65
C PRO A 157 -2.31 -8.03 -16.00
N ARG A 158 -1.40 -8.43 -15.09
CA ARG A 158 0.06 -8.26 -15.27
C ARG A 158 0.88 -9.18 -14.38
N VAL A 159 2.15 -9.37 -14.74
CA VAL A 159 3.19 -9.84 -13.81
C VAL A 159 3.41 -8.74 -12.77
N THR A 160 3.37 -9.10 -11.49
CA THR A 160 3.52 -8.16 -10.37
C THR A 160 4.84 -8.30 -9.63
N ARG A 161 5.43 -9.51 -9.64
CA ARG A 161 6.69 -9.82 -8.97
C ARG A 161 7.31 -11.05 -9.64
N GLU A 162 8.61 -11.00 -9.87
CA GLU A 162 9.41 -12.14 -10.33
C GLU A 162 9.97 -12.91 -9.13
N ASP A 163 10.17 -14.22 -9.28
CA ASP A 163 10.86 -15.07 -8.30
C ASP A 163 10.29 -14.99 -6.86
N ALA A 164 8.97 -14.99 -6.72
CA ALA A 164 8.29 -14.86 -5.44
C ALA A 164 8.26 -16.17 -4.64
N GLU A 165 8.32 -16.09 -3.30
CA GLU A 165 8.02 -17.22 -2.41
C GLU A 165 6.54 -17.62 -2.53
N LEU A 166 6.26 -18.92 -2.44
CA LEU A 166 4.93 -19.48 -2.69
C LEU A 166 4.43 -20.37 -1.56
N VAL A 167 3.11 -20.39 -1.40
CA VAL A 167 2.37 -21.40 -0.66
C VAL A 167 1.37 -22.09 -1.59
N GLY A 168 1.14 -23.38 -1.36
CA GLY A 168 0.07 -24.14 -1.97
C GLY A 168 -1.08 -24.29 -0.97
N VAL A 169 -2.26 -23.77 -1.32
CA VAL A 169 -3.49 -23.96 -0.58
C VAL A 169 -4.28 -25.08 -1.28
N THR A 170 -4.34 -26.25 -0.65
CA THR A 170 -5.08 -27.40 -1.18
C THR A 170 -6.49 -27.42 -0.60
N LEU A 171 -7.48 -27.51 -1.47
CA LEU A 171 -8.89 -27.56 -1.10
C LEU A 171 -9.37 -29.03 -0.97
N ASP A 172 -10.54 -29.22 -0.35
CA ASP A 172 -11.21 -30.52 -0.19
C ASP A 172 -11.56 -31.23 -1.51
N ASN A 173 -11.58 -30.49 -2.62
CA ASN A 173 -11.76 -31.02 -3.96
C ASN A 173 -10.46 -31.61 -4.57
N GLY A 174 -9.32 -31.45 -3.90
CA GLY A 174 -8.00 -31.90 -4.34
C GLY A 174 -7.27 -30.92 -5.26
N GLU A 175 -7.86 -29.77 -5.57
CA GLU A 175 -7.19 -28.69 -6.31
C GLU A 175 -6.29 -27.89 -5.38
N THR A 176 -5.15 -27.46 -5.91
CA THR A 176 -4.16 -26.67 -5.19
C THR A 176 -3.99 -25.33 -5.86
N ILE A 177 -4.23 -24.26 -5.11
CA ILE A 177 -4.04 -22.88 -5.54
C ILE A 177 -2.66 -22.43 -5.08
N THR A 178 -1.82 -22.02 -6.03
CA THR A 178 -0.45 -21.57 -5.72
C THR A 178 -0.38 -20.05 -5.74
N CYS A 179 -0.02 -19.45 -4.62
CA CYS A 179 -0.02 -18.01 -4.43
C CYS A 179 1.09 -17.56 -3.48
N THR A 180 1.29 -16.25 -3.37
CA THR A 180 2.18 -15.68 -2.36
C THR A 180 1.60 -15.90 -0.94
N PRO A 181 2.44 -16.06 0.10
CA PRO A 181 2.00 -16.33 1.47
C PRO A 181 0.96 -15.33 2.03
N ASP A 182 1.04 -14.09 1.58
CA ASP A 182 0.21 -12.94 1.96
C ASP A 182 -1.07 -12.80 1.11
N HIS A 183 -1.35 -13.71 0.17
CA HIS A 183 -2.58 -13.64 -0.64
C HIS A 183 -3.81 -13.94 0.21
N GLU A 184 -4.82 -13.06 0.17
CA GLU A 184 -6.01 -13.19 0.99
C GLU A 184 -7.13 -14.00 0.33
N PHE A 185 -7.64 -14.99 1.06
CA PHE A 185 -8.80 -15.78 0.68
C PHE A 185 -10.04 -15.30 1.42
N MET A 186 -11.16 -15.19 0.71
CA MET A 186 -12.43 -14.81 1.33
C MET A 186 -13.01 -16.01 2.09
N LEU A 187 -13.30 -15.82 3.37
CA LEU A 187 -13.99 -16.78 4.22
C LEU A 187 -15.49 -16.73 3.97
N ARG A 188 -16.20 -17.78 4.39
CA ARG A 188 -17.65 -17.89 4.18
C ARG A 188 -18.48 -16.79 4.87
N ASP A 189 -17.94 -16.13 5.88
CA ASP A 189 -18.56 -14.98 6.54
C ASP A 189 -18.27 -13.62 5.85
N GLY A 190 -17.49 -13.64 4.77
CA GLY A 190 -17.07 -12.46 4.01
C GLY A 190 -15.81 -11.78 4.52
N SER A 191 -15.21 -12.25 5.62
CA SER A 191 -13.89 -11.76 6.06
C SER A 191 -12.76 -12.38 5.23
N TYR A 192 -11.54 -11.89 5.38
CA TYR A 192 -10.37 -12.38 4.64
C TYR A 192 -9.32 -13.00 5.55
N CYS A 193 -8.57 -13.95 5.01
CA CYS A 193 -7.47 -14.60 5.70
C CYS A 193 -6.32 -14.86 4.71
N GLU A 194 -5.10 -14.45 5.08
CA GLU A 194 -3.91 -14.73 4.29
C GLU A 194 -3.69 -16.23 4.11
N ALA A 195 -3.19 -16.61 2.94
CA ALA A 195 -2.96 -17.98 2.53
C ALA A 195 -2.13 -18.77 3.56
N GLN A 196 -1.05 -18.17 4.08
CA GLN A 196 -0.18 -18.79 5.08
C GLN A 196 -0.83 -19.01 6.45
N ASN A 197 -1.91 -18.28 6.74
CA ASN A 197 -2.63 -18.30 8.01
C ASN A 197 -3.91 -19.14 7.96
N LEU A 198 -4.29 -19.63 6.77
CA LEU A 198 -5.41 -20.55 6.62
C LEU A 198 -5.16 -21.84 7.40
N THR A 199 -6.17 -22.30 8.12
CA THR A 199 -6.14 -23.57 8.86
C THR A 199 -6.97 -24.64 8.15
N ALA A 200 -6.63 -25.91 8.37
CA ALA A 200 -7.47 -27.02 7.91
C ALA A 200 -8.92 -26.88 8.41
N ASP A 201 -9.88 -27.33 7.59
CA ASP A 201 -11.33 -27.23 7.79
C ASP A 201 -11.93 -25.81 7.71
N GLN A 202 -11.12 -24.78 7.45
CA GLN A 202 -11.62 -23.42 7.27
C GLN A 202 -12.43 -23.32 5.97
N SER A 203 -13.65 -22.80 6.07
CA SER A 203 -14.57 -22.69 4.92
C SER A 203 -14.36 -21.38 4.17
N LEU A 204 -14.04 -21.50 2.88
CA LEU A 204 -13.88 -20.36 1.98
C LEU A 204 -15.22 -20.00 1.32
N MET A 205 -15.32 -18.78 0.80
CA MET A 205 -16.48 -18.31 0.05
C MET A 205 -16.53 -19.05 -1.31
N PRO A 206 -17.57 -19.86 -1.58
CA PRO A 206 -17.59 -20.71 -2.76
C PRO A 206 -18.27 -20.05 -3.96
N LEU A 207 -17.74 -20.29 -5.16
CA LEU A 207 -18.42 -20.10 -6.43
C LEU A 207 -19.01 -21.45 -6.89
N TYR A 208 -20.29 -21.66 -6.66
CA TYR A 208 -21.01 -22.79 -7.23
C TYR A 208 -21.61 -22.43 -8.59
N ARG A 209 -21.27 -23.20 -9.62
CA ARG A 209 -21.84 -23.11 -10.97
C ARG A 209 -22.56 -24.39 -11.35
N LYS A 210 -23.62 -24.28 -12.15
CA LYS A 210 -24.26 -25.42 -12.83
C LYS A 210 -24.90 -24.99 -14.14
N THR A 211 -25.22 -25.96 -14.98
CA THR A 211 -26.12 -25.77 -16.11
C THR A 211 -27.56 -25.94 -15.65
N SER A 212 -28.44 -25.03 -16.06
CA SER A 212 -29.86 -25.07 -15.76
C SER A 212 -30.51 -26.29 -16.43
N ASP A 213 -31.33 -27.02 -15.68
CA ASP A 213 -32.12 -28.15 -16.17
C ASP A 213 -33.61 -27.89 -15.87
N THR A 214 -34.45 -27.87 -16.91
CA THR A 214 -35.90 -27.65 -16.79
C THR A 214 -36.66 -28.76 -16.05
N ALA A 215 -36.01 -29.89 -15.76
CA ALA A 215 -36.54 -30.90 -14.86
C ALA A 215 -36.55 -30.43 -13.38
N GLU A 216 -35.78 -29.40 -13.02
CA GLU A 216 -35.74 -28.84 -11.67
C GLU A 216 -36.85 -27.82 -11.40
N GLU A 217 -37.38 -27.82 -10.17
CA GLU A 217 -38.45 -26.91 -9.77
C GLU A 217 -37.98 -25.46 -9.76
N GLY A 218 -38.66 -24.60 -10.55
CA GLY A 218 -38.35 -23.16 -10.65
C GLY A 218 -37.39 -22.78 -11.78
N ILE A 219 -36.87 -23.75 -12.54
CA ILE A 219 -36.04 -23.48 -13.73
C ILE A 219 -36.91 -23.48 -14.99
N THR A 220 -36.92 -22.35 -15.71
CA THR A 220 -37.78 -22.15 -16.89
C THR A 220 -37.05 -22.31 -18.23
N ILE A 221 -35.72 -22.40 -18.23
CA ILE A 221 -34.87 -22.45 -19.43
C ILE A 221 -33.79 -23.51 -19.21
N ASP A 222 -33.47 -24.28 -20.25
CA ASP A 222 -32.49 -25.37 -20.24
C ASP A 222 -31.16 -24.92 -20.88
N GLY A 223 -30.04 -25.45 -20.40
CA GLY A 223 -28.73 -25.24 -21.04
C GLY A 223 -28.02 -23.90 -20.75
N TYR A 224 -28.46 -23.12 -19.75
CA TYR A 224 -27.83 -21.86 -19.35
C TYR A 224 -27.01 -22.02 -18.07
N GLU A 225 -25.91 -21.27 -17.95
CA GLU A 225 -25.14 -21.24 -16.71
C GLU A 225 -25.93 -20.53 -15.59
N MET A 226 -25.86 -21.09 -14.39
CA MET A 226 -26.40 -20.54 -13.16
C MET A 226 -25.33 -20.55 -12.07
N VAL A 227 -25.35 -19.53 -11.22
CA VAL A 227 -24.54 -19.47 -10.00
C VAL A 227 -25.43 -19.55 -8.76
N LYS A 228 -24.89 -20.10 -7.67
CA LYS A 228 -25.61 -20.18 -6.39
C LYS A 228 -25.31 -18.95 -5.54
N GLN A 229 -26.34 -18.21 -5.16
CA GLN A 229 -26.19 -16.98 -4.37
C GLN A 229 -26.01 -17.29 -2.86
N PRO A 230 -24.88 -16.90 -2.23
CA PRO A 230 -24.63 -17.17 -0.81
C PRO A 230 -25.61 -16.45 0.13
N ALA A 231 -25.92 -15.17 -0.16
CA ALA A 231 -26.72 -14.32 0.71
C ALA A 231 -28.23 -14.65 0.75
N THR A 232 -28.79 -15.35 -0.26
CA THR A 232 -30.25 -15.51 -0.43
C THR A 232 -30.77 -16.91 -0.11
N ARG A 233 -30.18 -17.59 0.88
CA ARG A 233 -30.52 -19.00 1.22
C ARG A 233 -30.36 -19.94 0.04
N ASP A 234 -29.19 -19.93 -0.60
CA ASP A 234 -28.79 -20.96 -1.55
C ASP A 234 -29.63 -21.03 -2.87
N THR A 235 -30.22 -19.90 -3.29
CA THR A 235 -30.96 -19.84 -4.56
C THR A 235 -30.03 -19.80 -5.77
N TRP A 236 -30.35 -20.60 -6.80
CA TRP A 236 -29.69 -20.54 -8.10
C TRP A 236 -30.20 -19.37 -8.91
N GLU A 237 -29.29 -18.61 -9.50
CA GLU A 237 -29.57 -17.46 -10.36
C GLU A 237 -28.84 -17.61 -11.69
N PHE A 238 -29.51 -17.29 -12.78
CA PHE A 238 -28.90 -17.34 -14.11
C PHE A 238 -27.82 -16.27 -14.28
N THR A 239 -26.70 -16.64 -14.90
CA THR A 239 -25.57 -15.71 -15.10
C THR A 239 -25.92 -14.53 -16.00
N HIS A 240 -26.82 -14.71 -16.97
CA HIS A 240 -27.30 -13.60 -17.81
C HIS A 240 -28.05 -12.52 -17.00
N LEU A 241 -28.64 -12.84 -15.85
CA LEU A 241 -29.24 -11.84 -14.95
C LEU A 241 -28.18 -11.03 -14.19
N LEU A 242 -27.00 -11.61 -13.97
CA LEU A 242 -25.85 -10.89 -13.41
C LEU A 242 -25.32 -9.88 -14.43
N ALA A 243 -25.17 -10.30 -15.68
CA ALA A 243 -24.78 -9.42 -16.79
C ALA A 243 -25.78 -8.27 -16.97
N ASP A 244 -27.09 -8.54 -16.88
CA ASP A 244 -28.12 -7.50 -16.94
C ASP A 244 -27.97 -6.47 -15.81
N ARG A 245 -27.78 -6.93 -14.56
CA ARG A 245 -27.55 -6.03 -13.42
C ARG A 245 -26.28 -5.19 -13.58
N TYR A 246 -25.21 -5.80 -14.09
CA TYR A 246 -23.96 -5.10 -14.39
C TYR A 246 -24.18 -3.94 -15.38
N ASN A 247 -24.84 -4.22 -16.50
CA ASN A 247 -25.10 -3.24 -17.55
C ASN A 247 -26.00 -2.08 -17.08
N ILE A 248 -27.04 -2.39 -16.29
CA ILE A 248 -27.92 -1.37 -15.69
C ILE A 248 -27.12 -0.46 -14.75
N ARG A 249 -26.28 -1.04 -13.89
CA ARG A 249 -25.44 -0.30 -12.94
C ARG A 249 -24.44 0.62 -13.67
N ARG A 250 -23.90 0.18 -14.81
CA ARG A 250 -23.01 0.97 -15.68
C ARG A 250 -23.76 1.95 -16.60
N LYS A 251 -25.10 1.97 -16.56
CA LYS A 251 -25.97 2.80 -17.41
C LYS A 251 -25.78 2.56 -18.91
N GLU A 252 -25.41 1.34 -19.28
CA GLU A 252 -25.34 0.91 -20.68
C GLU A 252 -26.74 0.85 -21.32
N TYR A 253 -27.79 0.60 -20.50
CA TYR A 253 -29.20 0.80 -20.87
C TYR A 253 -30.10 1.12 -19.67
N ASP A 254 -31.29 1.68 -19.94
CA ASP A 254 -32.25 2.17 -18.93
C ASP A 254 -33.08 1.02 -18.32
N ALA A 255 -33.39 1.12 -17.02
CA ALA A 255 -34.18 0.13 -16.28
C ALA A 255 -35.64 0.05 -16.79
N ASP A 256 -36.13 1.12 -17.40
CA ASP A 256 -37.51 1.27 -17.87
C ASP A 256 -37.77 0.64 -19.26
N ALA A 257 -36.80 -0.06 -19.87
CA ALA A 257 -36.88 -0.57 -21.24
C ALA A 257 -37.84 -1.78 -21.47
N GLY A 258 -38.52 -2.29 -20.44
CA GLY A 258 -39.60 -3.29 -20.56
C GLY A 258 -39.19 -4.70 -21.06
N ASP A 259 -40.17 -5.45 -21.60
CA ASP A 259 -40.02 -6.85 -22.09
C ASP A 259 -39.31 -6.95 -23.46
N HIS A 260 -39.01 -5.80 -24.08
CA HIS A 260 -38.21 -5.70 -25.31
C HIS A 260 -36.73 -5.44 -24.98
N ARG A 261 -36.25 -6.02 -23.87
CA ARG A 261 -34.82 -6.21 -23.63
C ARG A 261 -34.28 -7.20 -24.66
N HIS A 262 -34.14 -6.74 -25.91
CA HIS A 262 -33.29 -7.40 -26.86
C HIS A 262 -31.91 -7.47 -26.23
N HIS A 263 -31.37 -8.69 -26.13
CA HIS A 263 -30.03 -9.02 -25.67
C HIS A 263 -28.95 -8.38 -26.56
N VAL A 264 -28.93 -7.04 -26.66
CA VAL A 264 -27.91 -6.29 -27.38
C VAL A 264 -26.66 -6.33 -26.51
N GLY A 265 -25.83 -7.35 -26.73
CA GLY A 265 -24.56 -7.51 -26.02
C GLY A 265 -24.38 -8.80 -25.23
N ASN A 266 -25.34 -9.75 -25.20
CA ASN A 266 -25.02 -11.08 -24.68
C ASN A 266 -23.92 -11.76 -25.50
N GLU A 267 -23.83 -11.49 -26.81
CA GLU A 267 -22.71 -11.89 -27.69
C GLU A 267 -21.34 -11.33 -27.22
N LYS A 268 -21.29 -10.32 -26.34
CA LYS A 268 -20.05 -9.76 -25.79
C LYS A 268 -19.63 -10.36 -24.44
N PHE A 269 -20.57 -10.83 -23.62
CA PHE A 269 -20.24 -11.50 -22.35
C PHE A 269 -20.00 -12.99 -22.54
N PHE A 270 -20.76 -13.59 -23.46
CA PHE A 270 -20.66 -14.99 -23.86
C PHE A 270 -20.21 -14.99 -25.33
N GLU A 271 -18.92 -15.18 -25.59
CA GLU A 271 -18.44 -15.44 -26.96
C GLU A 271 -19.21 -16.66 -27.52
N ASP A 272 -19.44 -16.70 -28.84
CA ASP A 272 -20.22 -17.71 -29.60
C ASP A 272 -19.82 -19.20 -29.39
N GLU A 273 -18.87 -19.48 -28.50
CA GLU A 273 -18.45 -20.81 -28.07
C GLU A 273 -18.69 -21.01 -26.57
N ALA A 274 -19.97 -21.10 -26.16
CA ALA A 274 -20.30 -21.67 -24.86
C ALA A 274 -19.84 -23.14 -24.84
N ALA A 275 -18.63 -23.38 -24.33
CA ALA A 275 -18.17 -24.73 -24.05
C ALA A 275 -19.15 -25.37 -23.04
N PRO A 276 -19.64 -26.60 -23.29
CA PRO A 276 -20.51 -27.26 -22.33
C PRO A 276 -19.75 -27.42 -21.02
N LEU A 277 -20.24 -26.76 -19.96
CA LEU A 277 -19.73 -26.93 -18.61
C LEU A 277 -19.83 -28.41 -18.24
N GLY A 278 -18.70 -29.02 -17.91
CA GLY A 278 -18.69 -30.33 -17.30
C GLY A 278 -19.48 -30.29 -15.99
N THR A 279 -20.10 -31.41 -15.62
CA THR A 279 -20.86 -31.54 -14.37
C THR A 279 -20.00 -31.08 -13.18
N VAL A 280 -20.21 -29.85 -12.69
CA VAL A 280 -19.44 -29.27 -11.59
C VAL A 280 -19.84 -30.01 -10.33
N LYS A 281 -18.91 -30.82 -9.80
CA LYS A 281 -19.06 -31.42 -8.48
C LYS A 281 -19.13 -30.29 -7.46
N SER A 282 -20.24 -30.20 -6.74
CA SER A 282 -20.41 -29.30 -5.60
C SER A 282 -19.49 -29.75 -4.46
N HIS A 283 -18.30 -29.16 -4.36
CA HIS A 283 -17.38 -29.37 -3.23
C HIS A 283 -17.66 -28.35 -2.12
N ASN A 284 -17.23 -28.61 -0.89
CA ASN A 284 -17.53 -27.71 0.23
C ASN A 284 -16.53 -26.53 0.31
N HIS A 285 -15.50 -26.53 -0.54
CA HIS A 285 -14.48 -25.49 -0.66
C HIS A 285 -13.85 -25.15 0.70
N THR A 286 -13.53 -26.21 1.44
CA THR A 286 -12.82 -26.14 2.71
C THR A 286 -11.34 -26.37 2.49
N VAL A 287 -10.50 -25.66 3.23
CA VAL A 287 -9.05 -25.84 3.19
C VAL A 287 -8.70 -27.22 3.76
N ASP A 288 -8.04 -28.05 2.96
CA ASP A 288 -7.50 -29.35 3.39
C ASP A 288 -6.10 -29.16 4.01
N SER A 289 -5.23 -28.41 3.31
CA SER A 289 -3.87 -28.14 3.79
C SER A 289 -3.26 -26.87 3.19
N VAL A 290 -2.27 -26.33 3.88
CA VAL A 290 -1.44 -25.20 3.42
C VAL A 290 0.02 -25.60 3.56
N GLU A 291 0.77 -25.55 2.45
CA GLU A 291 2.17 -25.95 2.42
C GLU A 291 3.05 -24.86 1.81
N ARG A 292 4.17 -24.53 2.47
CA ARG A 292 5.21 -23.69 1.86
C ARG A 292 5.91 -24.49 0.76
N LEU A 293 6.12 -23.87 -0.39
CA LEU A 293 6.78 -24.50 -1.52
C LEU A 293 8.26 -24.11 -1.56
N ASP A 294 9.13 -25.08 -1.85
CA ASP A 294 10.57 -24.85 -2.02
C ASP A 294 10.92 -24.16 -3.35
N LYS A 295 9.92 -23.97 -4.22
CA LYS A 295 10.07 -23.31 -5.52
C LYS A 295 9.54 -21.88 -5.45
N THR A 296 10.16 -21.02 -6.22
CA THR A 296 9.72 -19.66 -6.52
C THR A 296 9.17 -19.60 -7.94
N ALA A 297 8.34 -18.60 -8.22
CA ALA A 297 7.85 -18.33 -9.57
C ALA A 297 7.50 -16.86 -9.76
N ASP A 298 7.35 -16.46 -11.02
CA ASP A 298 6.75 -15.18 -11.36
C ASP A 298 5.26 -15.24 -11.01
N VAL A 299 4.80 -14.17 -10.35
CA VAL A 299 3.44 -14.06 -9.87
C VAL A 299 2.72 -12.90 -10.55
N TYR A 300 1.41 -13.08 -10.66
CA TYR A 300 0.51 -12.31 -11.47
C TYR A 300 -0.66 -11.84 -10.62
N ASP A 301 -1.27 -10.77 -11.08
CA ASP A 301 -2.49 -10.23 -10.50
C ASP A 301 -3.31 -9.49 -11.55
N LEU A 302 -4.56 -9.19 -11.22
CA LEU A 302 -5.49 -8.43 -12.06
C LEU A 302 -6.26 -7.40 -11.23
N GLU A 303 -7.00 -6.50 -11.85
CA GLU A 303 -7.79 -5.47 -11.17
C GLU A 303 -9.28 -5.72 -11.42
N VAL A 304 -10.07 -5.69 -10.34
CA VAL A 304 -11.52 -5.79 -10.38
C VAL A 304 -12.09 -4.55 -9.69
N PRO A 305 -12.50 -3.53 -10.46
CA PRO A 305 -12.98 -2.28 -9.87
C PRO A 305 -14.30 -2.50 -9.12
N GLY A 306 -14.44 -1.85 -7.97
CA GLY A 306 -15.67 -1.82 -7.18
C GLY A 306 -15.75 -2.91 -6.11
N THR A 307 -15.54 -4.18 -6.45
CA THR A 307 -15.67 -5.28 -5.47
C THR A 307 -14.33 -5.79 -4.92
N HIS A 308 -13.22 -5.54 -5.62
CA HIS A 308 -11.88 -5.91 -5.18
C HIS A 308 -11.72 -7.40 -4.79
N ASN A 309 -12.46 -8.27 -5.45
CA ASN A 309 -12.36 -9.71 -5.31
C ASN A 309 -12.80 -10.37 -6.61
N PHE A 310 -12.32 -11.59 -6.85
CA PHE A 310 -12.73 -12.40 -7.99
C PHE A 310 -12.74 -13.88 -7.63
N ALA A 311 -13.45 -14.67 -8.43
CA ALA A 311 -13.44 -16.11 -8.31
C ALA A 311 -12.36 -16.78 -9.17
N LEU A 312 -11.68 -17.74 -8.58
CA LEU A 312 -10.82 -18.69 -9.30
C LEU A 312 -11.65 -19.84 -9.88
N GLU A 313 -11.12 -20.51 -10.90
CA GLU A 313 -11.73 -21.75 -11.43
C GLU A 313 -11.87 -22.81 -10.33
N ALA A 314 -10.96 -22.78 -9.36
CA ALA A 314 -11.00 -23.64 -8.17
C ALA A 314 -12.24 -23.43 -7.27
N GLY A 315 -13.14 -22.53 -7.65
CA GLY A 315 -14.45 -22.37 -7.03
C GLY A 315 -14.41 -21.56 -5.74
N VAL A 316 -13.37 -20.75 -5.51
CA VAL A 316 -13.24 -19.89 -4.34
C VAL A 316 -13.05 -18.44 -4.73
N PHE A 317 -13.57 -17.53 -3.90
CA PHE A 317 -13.31 -16.10 -4.02
C PHE A 317 -12.06 -15.70 -3.26
N VAL A 318 -11.25 -14.89 -3.92
CA VAL A 318 -9.98 -14.38 -3.41
C VAL A 318 -9.96 -12.86 -3.51
N HIS A 319 -9.22 -12.23 -2.61
CA HIS A 319 -9.10 -10.79 -2.60
C HIS A 319 -8.22 -10.32 -3.75
N ASN A 320 -8.36 -9.06 -4.08
CA ASN A 320 -7.46 -8.41 -5.00
C ASN A 320 -6.24 -7.79 -4.30
N SER A 321 -5.09 -7.65 -4.95
CA SER A 321 -3.91 -7.01 -4.36
C SER A 321 -4.26 -5.61 -3.81
N ALA A 322 -4.08 -5.34 -2.51
CA ALA A 322 -4.40 -4.02 -1.92
C ALA A 322 -3.57 -2.82 -2.46
N LYS A 323 -2.72 -3.00 -3.49
CA LYS A 323 -2.13 -1.92 -4.32
C LYS A 323 -3.22 -1.04 -4.98
N GLN A 324 -4.47 -1.45 -4.87
CA GLN A 324 -5.64 -0.99 -5.62
C GLN A 324 -6.55 -0.01 -4.89
N GLY A 325 -6.25 0.33 -3.63
CA GLY A 325 -6.92 1.43 -2.92
C GLY A 325 -6.46 2.83 -3.36
N ARG A 326 -5.63 2.93 -4.41
CA ARG A 326 -5.03 4.20 -4.88
C ARG A 326 -5.63 4.64 -6.20
N ASN A 327 -5.55 5.93 -6.49
CA ASN A 327 -5.71 6.39 -7.87
C ASN A 327 -4.36 6.34 -8.60
N PRO A 328 -4.15 5.41 -9.56
CA PRO A 328 -2.86 5.24 -10.24
C PRO A 328 -2.49 6.41 -11.15
N GLU A 329 -3.43 7.32 -11.45
CA GLU A 329 -3.15 8.55 -12.20
C GLU A 329 -2.11 9.42 -11.48
N PHE A 330 -2.24 9.57 -10.15
CA PHE A 330 -1.40 10.50 -9.38
C PHE A 330 -0.81 9.94 -8.07
N GLN A 331 -1.21 8.75 -7.60
CA GLN A 331 -0.68 8.18 -6.36
C GLN A 331 0.21 6.99 -6.66
N ALA A 332 1.45 7.00 -6.20
CA ALA A 332 2.41 5.91 -6.20
C ALA A 332 2.45 5.22 -4.83
N ILE A 333 2.77 3.92 -4.80
CA ILE A 333 2.95 3.15 -3.56
C ILE A 333 4.34 2.52 -3.54
N LEU A 334 5.07 2.75 -2.45
CA LEU A 334 6.32 2.09 -2.11
C LEU A 334 6.16 1.27 -0.83
N PRO A 335 6.05 -0.07 -0.93
CA PRO A 335 5.99 -0.93 0.24
C PRO A 335 7.37 -1.06 0.90
N ILE A 336 7.39 -1.05 2.22
CA ILE A 336 8.59 -1.23 3.04
C ILE A 336 8.48 -2.51 3.86
N ARG A 337 9.49 -3.37 3.76
CA ARG A 337 9.52 -4.65 4.45
C ARG A 337 10.27 -4.55 5.76
N GLY A 338 9.57 -4.90 6.84
CA GLY A 338 10.13 -4.94 8.18
C GLY A 338 10.62 -3.58 8.67
N LYS A 339 11.45 -3.60 9.72
CA LYS A 339 11.96 -2.37 10.35
C LYS A 339 13.13 -1.81 9.55
N ILE A 340 13.02 -0.54 9.17
CA ILE A 340 14.09 0.18 8.47
C ILE A 340 15.33 0.28 9.36
N LEU A 341 16.50 0.26 8.72
CA LEU A 341 17.77 0.50 9.39
C LEU A 341 17.75 1.85 10.13
N ASN A 342 18.10 1.86 11.42
CA ASN A 342 18.27 3.11 12.16
C ASN A 342 19.53 3.84 11.68
N VAL A 343 19.32 4.88 10.88
CA VAL A 343 20.40 5.66 10.24
C VAL A 343 21.24 6.47 11.22
N GLU A 344 20.71 6.80 12.40
CA GLU A 344 21.44 7.58 13.43
C GLU A 344 22.69 6.84 13.92
N LYS A 345 22.66 5.50 13.90
CA LYS A 345 23.71 4.62 14.41
C LYS A 345 24.72 4.19 13.34
N HIS A 346 24.52 4.61 12.10
CA HIS A 346 25.24 4.06 10.96
C HIS A 346 25.81 5.16 10.07
N ARG A 347 26.93 4.83 9.42
CA ARG A 347 27.56 5.71 8.44
C ARG A 347 26.85 5.53 7.09
N LEU A 348 27.00 6.55 6.23
CA LEU A 348 26.29 6.64 4.95
C LEU A 348 26.53 5.42 4.03
N ASP A 349 27.75 4.89 4.00
CA ASP A 349 28.11 3.68 3.24
C ASP A 349 27.24 2.48 3.64
N ARG A 350 27.12 2.20 4.94
CA ARG A 350 26.26 1.12 5.46
C ARG A 350 24.77 1.41 5.25
N ILE A 351 24.38 2.68 5.28
CA ILE A 351 23.00 3.10 5.03
C ILE A 351 22.61 2.76 3.57
N LEU A 352 23.51 3.00 2.61
CA LEU A 352 23.28 2.77 1.19
C LEU A 352 23.33 1.29 0.78
N GLU A 353 23.92 0.43 1.61
CA GLU A 353 23.85 -1.04 1.45
C GLU A 353 22.42 -1.57 1.70
N ASN A 354 21.58 -0.82 2.42
CA ASN A 354 20.21 -1.22 2.71
C ASN A 354 19.29 -0.97 1.50
N ASP A 355 18.63 -2.03 1.02
CA ASP A 355 17.77 -1.97 -0.16
C ASP A 355 16.50 -1.12 0.07
N GLU A 356 15.92 -1.13 1.27
CA GLU A 356 14.75 -0.30 1.61
C GLU A 356 15.05 1.19 1.46
N ILE A 357 16.20 1.61 2.00
CA ILE A 357 16.67 2.99 1.91
C ILE A 357 17.02 3.36 0.46
N ARG A 358 17.71 2.47 -0.27
CA ARG A 358 18.04 2.72 -1.69
C ARG A 358 16.77 2.85 -2.52
N ASN A 359 15.79 2.00 -2.30
CA ASN A 359 14.51 2.05 -2.98
C ASN A 359 13.75 3.34 -2.68
N LEU A 360 13.78 3.82 -1.43
CA LEU A 360 13.18 5.11 -1.06
C LEU A 360 13.90 6.30 -1.73
N ILE A 361 15.24 6.31 -1.75
CA ILE A 361 16.03 7.36 -2.44
C ILE A 361 15.69 7.38 -3.93
N THR A 362 15.72 6.21 -4.59
CA THR A 362 15.40 6.09 -6.01
C THR A 362 13.95 6.43 -6.30
N ALA A 363 13.01 6.14 -5.39
CA ALA A 363 11.62 6.53 -5.54
C ALA A 363 11.45 8.06 -5.42
N VAL A 364 12.01 8.69 -4.40
CA VAL A 364 11.85 10.15 -4.22
C VAL A 364 12.56 10.93 -5.34
N GLY A 365 13.67 10.41 -5.87
CA GLY A 365 14.37 10.96 -7.03
C GLY A 365 15.37 12.07 -6.72
N THR A 366 15.39 12.59 -5.49
CA THR A 366 16.23 13.73 -5.09
C THR A 366 17.71 13.39 -4.88
N GLY A 367 18.10 12.11 -4.91
CA GLY A 367 19.42 11.69 -4.42
C GLY A 367 19.56 11.85 -2.90
N ILE A 368 20.80 11.85 -2.39
CA ILE A 368 21.10 11.90 -0.95
C ILE A 368 22.43 12.61 -0.67
N GLY A 369 22.53 13.27 0.48
CA GLY A 369 23.79 13.87 0.95
C GLY A 369 24.28 14.99 0.03
N ASP A 370 25.52 14.88 -0.46
CA ASP A 370 26.12 15.90 -1.33
C ASP A 370 25.51 15.93 -2.75
N GLU A 371 24.80 14.87 -3.15
CA GLU A 371 24.09 14.78 -4.44
C GLU A 371 22.60 15.06 -4.32
N PHE A 372 22.14 15.49 -3.13
CA PHE A 372 20.76 15.82 -2.91
C PHE A 372 20.37 17.09 -3.69
N ASP A 373 19.41 16.96 -4.60
CA ASP A 373 18.73 18.08 -5.26
C ASP A 373 17.21 17.94 -5.07
N ILE A 374 16.62 18.97 -4.47
CA ILE A 374 15.19 19.03 -4.20
C ILE A 374 14.37 19.26 -5.47
N GLU A 375 14.96 19.88 -6.51
CA GLU A 375 14.30 20.15 -7.78
C GLU A 375 14.09 18.86 -8.60
N ASP A 376 14.88 17.81 -8.31
CA ASP A 376 14.74 16.48 -8.93
C ASP A 376 13.66 15.61 -8.24
N THR A 377 12.92 16.16 -7.27
CA THR A 377 11.87 15.42 -6.58
C THR A 377 10.76 14.99 -7.55
N ARG A 378 10.34 13.73 -7.46
CA ARG A 378 9.24 13.21 -8.26
C ARG A 378 7.86 13.40 -7.63
N TYR A 379 7.82 13.67 -6.32
CA TYR A 379 6.59 13.74 -5.55
C TYR A 379 6.70 14.85 -4.50
N GLU A 380 5.85 15.88 -4.60
CA GLU A 380 5.75 16.93 -3.58
C GLU A 380 4.94 16.50 -2.36
N LYS A 381 4.36 15.29 -2.38
CA LYS A 381 3.70 14.68 -1.23
C LYS A 381 4.24 13.28 -1.01
N VAL A 382 5.13 13.16 -0.02
CA VAL A 382 5.59 11.88 0.53
C VAL A 382 4.77 11.59 1.78
N ILE A 383 3.86 10.63 1.70
CA ILE A 383 2.88 10.28 2.73
C ILE A 383 3.32 8.99 3.40
N LEU A 384 3.66 9.07 4.69
CA LEU A 384 4.00 7.92 5.52
C LEU A 384 2.69 7.29 6.02
N MET A 385 2.42 6.06 5.58
CA MET A 385 1.20 5.32 5.92
C MET A 385 1.61 4.03 6.63
N SER A 386 1.66 4.11 7.96
CA SER A 386 2.03 3.00 8.85
C SER A 386 0.81 2.57 9.67
N ASP A 387 0.84 1.36 10.21
CA ASP A 387 -0.23 0.87 11.06
C ASP A 387 -0.39 1.69 12.34
N ALA A 388 -1.59 1.64 12.91
CA ALA A 388 -1.97 2.34 14.14
C ALA A 388 -1.57 1.54 15.39
N ASP A 389 -0.39 0.93 15.37
CA ASP A 389 0.15 0.09 16.43
C ASP A 389 1.57 0.53 16.86
N VAL A 390 2.18 -0.27 17.74
CA VAL A 390 3.53 0.00 18.27
C VAL A 390 4.63 -0.17 17.21
N ASP A 391 4.44 -1.04 16.24
CA ASP A 391 5.44 -1.34 15.20
C ASP A 391 5.38 -0.29 14.09
N GLY A 392 4.20 0.13 13.66
CA GLY A 392 4.00 1.25 12.75
C GLY A 392 4.50 2.57 13.33
N ALA A 393 4.28 2.83 14.62
CA ALA A 393 4.89 3.98 15.30
C ALA A 393 6.43 3.95 15.26
N HIS A 394 7.03 2.76 15.40
CA HIS A 394 8.47 2.58 15.32
C HIS A 394 9.00 2.79 13.89
N ILE A 395 8.35 2.22 12.88
CA ILE A 395 8.72 2.41 11.47
C ILE A 395 8.60 3.88 11.08
N ARG A 396 7.52 4.55 11.45
CA ARG A 396 7.34 5.98 11.23
C ARG A 396 8.47 6.79 11.88
N THR A 397 8.90 6.43 13.08
CA THR A 397 10.03 7.09 13.76
C THR A 397 11.34 6.89 13.00
N LEU A 398 11.60 5.69 12.47
CA LEU A 398 12.79 5.40 11.65
C LEU A 398 12.78 6.16 10.33
N LEU A 399 11.64 6.21 9.64
CA LEU A 399 11.45 6.98 8.41
C LEU A 399 11.65 8.48 8.64
N LEU A 400 11.05 9.03 9.69
CA LEU A 400 11.23 10.44 10.06
C LEU A 400 12.69 10.74 10.41
N THR A 401 13.39 9.83 11.06
CA THR A 401 14.82 9.98 11.35
C THR A 401 15.62 10.02 10.05
N PHE A 402 15.36 9.13 9.11
CA PHE A 402 16.01 9.12 7.80
C PHE A 402 15.76 10.41 7.02
N LEU A 403 14.50 10.80 6.88
CA LEU A 403 14.12 12.03 6.17
C LEU A 403 14.74 13.26 6.84
N TYR A 404 14.73 13.34 8.17
CA TYR A 404 15.32 14.47 8.89
C TYR A 404 16.84 14.54 8.73
N ARG A 405 17.55 13.39 8.77
CA ARG A 405 19.02 13.34 8.69
C ARG A 405 19.58 13.51 7.28
N HIS A 406 18.83 13.08 6.27
CA HIS A 406 19.37 12.92 4.92
C HIS A 406 18.57 13.65 3.83
N MET A 407 17.32 14.05 4.12
CA MET A 407 16.41 14.70 3.17
C MET A 407 15.63 15.85 3.82
N THR A 408 16.27 16.59 4.75
CA THR A 408 15.66 17.70 5.51
C THR A 408 14.89 18.69 4.62
N PRO A 409 15.37 19.05 3.40
CA PRO A 409 14.66 19.98 2.53
C PRO A 409 13.25 19.53 2.13
N LEU A 410 12.97 18.21 2.06
CA LEU A 410 11.59 17.71 1.84
C LEU A 410 10.65 18.12 2.98
N ILE A 411 11.14 18.06 4.23
CA ILE A 411 10.35 18.45 5.40
C ILE A 411 10.20 19.97 5.45
N GLU A 412 11.26 20.72 5.15
CA GLU A 412 11.24 22.19 5.16
C GLU A 412 10.32 22.78 4.09
N ARG A 413 10.22 22.15 2.91
CA ARG A 413 9.23 22.50 1.88
C ARG A 413 7.81 22.03 2.20
N GLY A 414 7.65 21.22 3.25
CA GLY A 414 6.36 20.71 3.67
C GLY A 414 5.83 19.57 2.79
N TYR A 415 6.72 18.80 2.16
CA TYR A 415 6.37 17.67 1.30
C TYR A 415 6.13 16.36 2.07
N VAL A 416 6.47 16.29 3.35
CA VAL A 416 6.35 15.07 4.16
C VAL A 416 5.08 15.11 5.01
N TYR A 417 4.29 14.05 4.93
CA TYR A 417 3.02 13.88 5.64
C TYR A 417 2.95 12.52 6.32
N ALA A 418 2.14 12.40 7.36
CA ALA A 418 1.73 11.11 7.91
C ALA A 418 0.22 10.95 7.71
N ALA A 419 -0.21 9.81 7.18
CA ALA A 419 -1.62 9.47 7.07
C ALA A 419 -2.21 9.17 8.46
N GLN A 420 -3.49 9.50 8.65
CA GLN A 420 -4.24 9.19 9.86
C GLN A 420 -5.49 8.39 9.49
N PRO A 421 -5.41 7.05 9.43
CA PRO A 421 -6.58 6.21 9.22
C PRO A 421 -7.54 6.28 10.43
N PRO A 422 -8.85 6.04 10.22
CA PRO A 422 -9.82 5.98 11.32
C PRO A 422 -9.58 4.77 12.23
N LEU A 423 -9.92 4.92 13.51
CA LEU A 423 -9.81 3.85 14.50
C LEU A 423 -11.08 2.98 14.54
N TYR A 424 -12.24 3.54 14.20
CA TYR A 424 -13.51 2.83 14.23
C TYR A 424 -14.35 3.12 13.00
N ARG A 425 -15.13 2.12 12.58
CA ARG A 425 -16.21 2.24 11.61
C ARG A 425 -17.53 1.80 12.22
N ILE A 426 -18.53 2.66 12.15
CA ILE A 426 -19.87 2.47 12.71
C ILE A 426 -20.87 2.40 11.56
N ARG A 427 -21.75 1.39 11.56
CA ARG A 427 -22.83 1.27 10.57
C ARG A 427 -24.20 1.36 11.24
N LYS A 428 -25.15 2.03 10.59
CA LYS A 428 -26.57 2.06 10.96
C LYS A 428 -27.43 2.03 9.70
N GLY A 429 -28.08 0.90 9.45
CA GLY A 429 -28.85 0.72 8.20
C GLY A 429 -27.94 0.87 6.97
N SER A 430 -28.19 1.88 6.14
CA SER A 430 -27.35 2.22 4.98
C SER A 430 -26.26 3.27 5.27
N GLY A 431 -26.23 3.86 6.48
CA GLY A 431 -25.23 4.85 6.87
C GLY A 431 -23.95 4.20 7.38
N THR A 432 -22.80 4.72 6.92
CA THR A 432 -21.46 4.37 7.40
C THR A 432 -20.78 5.63 7.93
N TYR A 433 -20.21 5.54 9.11
CA TYR A 433 -19.53 6.64 9.80
C TYR A 433 -18.17 6.17 10.32
N ASP A 434 -17.14 6.99 10.17
CA ASP A 434 -15.80 6.69 10.64
C ASP A 434 -15.41 7.61 11.80
N ALA A 435 -14.72 7.07 12.80
CA ALA A 435 -14.30 7.80 13.98
C ALA A 435 -12.79 7.70 14.19
N MET A 436 -12.15 8.83 14.46
CA MET A 436 -10.71 8.94 14.73
C MET A 436 -10.38 8.70 16.20
N THR A 437 -11.39 8.78 17.08
CA THR A 437 -11.20 8.63 18.53
C THR A 437 -12.36 7.84 19.15
N GLU A 438 -12.13 7.28 20.34
CA GLU A 438 -13.18 6.64 21.12
C GLU A 438 -14.32 7.62 21.49
N ALA A 439 -13.99 8.86 21.87
CA ALA A 439 -14.98 9.87 22.18
C ALA A 439 -15.85 10.25 20.97
N GLU A 440 -15.26 10.27 19.78
CA GLU A 440 -15.99 10.49 18.53
C GLU A 440 -16.89 9.29 18.18
N ARG A 441 -16.41 8.05 18.39
CA ARG A 441 -17.22 6.83 18.24
C ARG A 441 -18.47 6.90 19.12
N GLU A 442 -18.31 7.24 20.41
CA GLU A 442 -19.44 7.33 21.34
C GLU A 442 -20.45 8.39 20.91
N ARG A 443 -19.96 9.56 20.48
CA ARG A 443 -20.81 10.64 19.96
C ARG A 443 -21.59 10.22 18.71
N ILE A 444 -20.93 9.58 17.74
CA ILE A 444 -21.58 9.08 16.51
C ILE A 444 -22.64 8.03 16.85
N ILE A 445 -22.35 7.13 17.81
CA ILE A 445 -23.31 6.13 18.23
C ILE A 445 -24.54 6.78 18.87
N GLU A 446 -24.36 7.82 19.69
CA GLU A 446 -25.46 8.52 20.34
C GLU A 446 -26.28 9.37 19.34
N GLU A 447 -25.63 10.17 18.51
CA GLU A 447 -26.27 11.16 17.63
C GLU A 447 -26.79 10.54 16.31
N GLU A 448 -26.00 9.69 15.65
CA GLU A 448 -26.31 9.19 14.31
C GLU A 448 -26.93 7.78 14.31
N CYS A 449 -26.76 7.03 15.41
CA CYS A 449 -27.23 5.64 15.52
C CYS A 449 -28.34 5.43 16.55
N ASP A 450 -28.82 6.48 17.23
CA ASP A 450 -29.78 6.41 18.34
C ASP A 450 -29.35 5.42 19.44
N GLY A 451 -28.05 5.41 19.77
CA GLY A 451 -27.44 4.47 20.71
C GLY A 451 -27.42 3.01 20.26
N SER A 452 -27.82 2.72 19.02
CA SER A 452 -28.14 1.37 18.55
C SER A 452 -27.53 1.07 17.17
N PRO A 453 -26.19 1.03 17.03
CA PRO A 453 -25.53 0.76 15.75
C PRO A 453 -25.82 -0.66 15.28
N THR A 454 -25.87 -0.86 13.96
CA THR A 454 -25.96 -2.18 13.33
C THR A 454 -24.65 -2.95 13.48
N SER A 455 -23.52 -2.28 13.31
CA SER A 455 -22.21 -2.85 13.60
C SER A 455 -21.22 -1.76 14.01
N THR A 456 -20.18 -2.17 14.72
CA THR A 456 -19.03 -1.33 15.07
C THR A 456 -17.78 -2.16 14.90
N GLN A 457 -16.93 -1.75 13.95
CA GLN A 457 -15.63 -2.34 13.68
C GLN A 457 -14.56 -1.43 14.25
N ARG A 458 -13.52 -2.01 14.84
CA ARG A 458 -12.31 -1.31 15.25
C ARG A 458 -11.18 -1.79 14.37
N PHE A 459 -10.44 -0.86 13.77
CA PHE A 459 -9.29 -1.18 12.94
C PHE A 459 -8.03 -1.21 13.82
N LYS A 460 -7.23 -2.27 13.71
CA LYS A 460 -5.93 -2.37 14.38
C LYS A 460 -4.75 -2.12 13.45
N GLY A 461 -4.92 -2.44 12.17
CA GLY A 461 -3.93 -2.20 11.12
C GLY A 461 -4.61 -1.84 9.80
N LEU A 462 -3.82 -1.29 8.87
CA LEU A 462 -4.29 -0.92 7.54
C LEU A 462 -4.73 -2.14 6.73
N GLY A 463 -4.11 -3.31 6.96
CA GLY A 463 -4.49 -4.58 6.32
C GLY A 463 -5.88 -5.11 6.73
N GLU A 464 -6.51 -4.58 7.79
CA GLU A 464 -7.88 -4.94 8.15
C GLU A 464 -8.94 -4.16 7.34
N MET A 465 -8.50 -3.15 6.58
CA MET A 465 -9.35 -2.35 5.71
C MET A 465 -9.35 -2.93 4.30
N ASN A 466 -10.53 -3.13 3.72
CA ASN A 466 -10.58 -3.41 2.29
C ASN A 466 -10.15 -2.15 1.47
N PRO A 467 -9.74 -2.30 0.20
CA PRO A 467 -9.22 -1.20 -0.61
C PRO A 467 -10.15 0.01 -0.75
N GLU A 468 -11.46 -0.21 -0.83
CA GLU A 468 -12.45 0.87 -0.90
C GLU A 468 -12.51 1.64 0.42
N GLN A 469 -12.49 0.95 1.56
CA GLN A 469 -12.43 1.62 2.87
C GLN A 469 -11.13 2.42 3.02
N LEU A 470 -9.99 1.83 2.61
CA LEU A 470 -8.70 2.50 2.66
C LEU A 470 -8.69 3.75 1.76
N TRP A 471 -9.28 3.66 0.56
CA TRP A 471 -9.46 4.80 -0.33
C TRP A 471 -10.34 5.86 0.31
N GLU A 472 -11.58 5.52 0.65
CA GLU A 472 -12.58 6.46 1.18
C GLU A 472 -12.12 7.20 2.43
N THR A 473 -11.32 6.55 3.27
CA THR A 473 -10.94 7.09 4.59
C THR A 473 -9.57 7.74 4.62
N THR A 474 -8.60 7.18 3.90
CA THR A 474 -7.18 7.45 4.16
C THR A 474 -6.42 7.91 2.91
N MET A 475 -6.82 7.47 1.70
CA MET A 475 -6.09 7.81 0.47
C MET A 475 -6.78 8.88 -0.40
N ALA A 476 -8.12 8.91 -0.42
CA ALA A 476 -8.91 9.85 -1.22
C ALA A 476 -8.67 11.30 -0.76
N PRO A 477 -8.24 12.22 -1.65
CA PRO A 477 -7.95 13.60 -1.29
C PRO A 477 -9.10 14.36 -0.62
N ASP A 478 -10.35 14.01 -0.94
CA ASP A 478 -11.55 14.69 -0.46
C ASP A 478 -11.89 14.38 1.00
N ASN A 479 -11.49 13.21 1.50
CA ASN A 479 -11.92 12.70 2.80
C ASN A 479 -10.77 12.47 3.79
N ARG A 480 -9.55 12.26 3.29
CA ARG A 480 -8.41 11.87 4.13
C ARG A 480 -7.95 12.97 5.07
N ILE A 481 -7.35 12.55 6.18
CA ILE A 481 -6.67 13.43 7.13
C ILE A 481 -5.17 13.15 7.07
N LEU A 482 -4.39 14.17 6.66
CA LEU A 482 -2.94 14.11 6.61
C LEU A 482 -2.32 15.06 7.65
N LYS A 483 -1.42 14.53 8.46
CA LYS A 483 -0.60 15.32 9.37
C LYS A 483 0.68 15.74 8.67
N ARG A 484 0.77 17.01 8.27
CA ARG A 484 2.00 17.56 7.69
C ARG A 484 3.12 17.61 8.73
N ILE A 485 4.28 17.11 8.38
CA ILE A 485 5.47 17.11 9.24
C ILE A 485 6.24 18.41 9.03
N THR A 486 6.57 19.10 10.12
CA THR A 486 7.29 20.38 10.08
C THR A 486 8.39 20.41 11.14
N VAL A 487 9.47 21.14 10.87
CA VAL A 487 10.54 21.39 11.85
C VAL A 487 10.40 22.82 12.36
N GLU A 488 9.89 22.99 13.58
CA GLU A 488 9.76 24.31 14.21
C GLU A 488 11.07 24.75 14.88
N ASP A 489 11.70 23.84 15.63
CA ASP A 489 12.99 24.05 16.27
C ASP A 489 13.93 22.90 15.87
N ALA A 490 14.82 23.18 14.91
CA ALA A 490 15.82 22.23 14.44
C ALA A 490 16.78 21.78 15.54
N ALA A 491 17.10 22.65 16.51
CA ALA A 491 17.98 22.28 17.61
C ALA A 491 17.28 21.34 18.60
N ALA A 492 15.99 21.55 18.87
CA ALA A 492 15.20 20.63 19.68
C ALA A 492 14.99 19.29 18.98
N ALA A 493 14.64 19.31 17.69
CA ALA A 493 14.48 18.10 16.89
C ALA A 493 15.77 17.27 16.83
N ASP A 494 16.92 17.92 16.58
CA ASP A 494 18.24 17.28 16.58
C ASP A 494 18.56 16.57 17.91
N ARG A 495 18.35 17.27 19.03
CA ARG A 495 18.52 16.67 20.36
C ARG A 495 17.61 15.47 20.57
N MET A 496 16.35 15.56 20.15
CA MET A 496 15.38 14.50 20.33
C MET A 496 15.74 13.25 19.51
N PHE A 497 16.12 13.41 18.23
CA PHE A 497 16.61 12.29 17.42
C PHE A 497 17.88 11.67 18.00
N SER A 498 18.85 12.47 18.46
CA SER A 498 20.06 11.91 19.05
C SER A 498 19.82 11.18 20.38
N VAL A 499 18.87 11.62 21.21
CA VAL A 499 18.47 10.92 22.45
C VAL A 499 17.74 9.62 22.13
N LEU A 500 16.73 9.67 21.26
CA LEU A 500 15.85 8.53 20.98
C LEU A 500 16.52 7.49 20.06
N MET A 501 17.26 7.94 19.06
CA MET A 501 17.79 7.08 17.98
C MET A 501 19.29 6.84 18.09
N GLY A 502 20.04 7.63 18.86
CA GLY A 502 21.49 7.51 19.00
C GLY A 502 21.97 6.32 19.82
N ASP A 503 23.30 6.15 19.90
CA ASP A 503 23.92 4.98 20.56
C ASP A 503 23.84 5.00 22.10
N ALA A 504 23.71 6.19 22.70
CA ALA A 504 23.70 6.33 24.15
C ALA A 504 22.39 5.82 24.76
N VAL A 505 22.49 4.75 25.57
CA VAL A 505 21.32 4.11 26.19
C VAL A 505 20.78 4.92 27.37
N GLU A 506 21.66 5.51 28.20
CA GLU A 506 21.24 6.16 29.44
C GLU A 506 20.34 7.39 29.22
N PRO A 507 20.67 8.33 28.31
CA PRO A 507 19.79 9.48 28.03
C PRO A 507 18.42 9.06 27.53
N ARG A 508 18.37 8.03 26.68
CA ARG A 508 17.12 7.45 26.18
C ARG A 508 16.28 6.87 27.31
N LYS A 509 16.89 6.09 28.20
CA LYS A 509 16.22 5.48 29.35
C LYS A 509 15.68 6.54 30.30
N GLN A 510 16.43 7.61 30.52
CA GLN A 510 15.97 8.74 31.32
C GLN A 510 14.78 9.43 30.67
N PHE A 511 14.85 9.72 29.37
CA PHE A 511 13.74 10.31 28.62
C PHE A 511 12.46 9.47 28.74
N ILE A 512 12.55 8.15 28.52
CA ILE A 512 11.41 7.22 28.64
C ILE A 512 10.82 7.26 30.05
N LYS A 513 11.65 7.31 31.10
CA LYS A 513 11.16 7.37 32.49
C LYS A 513 10.46 8.68 32.80
N GLU A 514 10.99 9.80 32.29
CA GLU A 514 10.45 11.13 32.56
C GLU A 514 9.12 11.36 31.84
N HIS A 515 8.92 10.74 30.67
CA HIS A 515 7.73 10.92 29.83
C HIS A 515 6.85 9.66 29.76
N ALA A 516 7.04 8.70 30.67
CA ALA A 516 6.26 7.46 30.70
C ALA A 516 4.77 7.73 30.95
N ASP A 517 4.46 8.73 31.78
CA ASP A 517 3.09 9.10 32.15
C ASP A 517 2.41 9.97 31.06
N ASP A 518 3.19 10.57 30.16
CA ASP A 518 2.70 11.34 29.01
C ASP A 518 2.23 10.43 27.86
N ALA A 519 2.53 9.13 27.94
CA ALA A 519 2.02 8.14 27.01
C ALA A 519 0.52 7.93 27.26
N GLU A 520 -0.31 8.77 26.62
CA GLU A 520 -1.71 8.42 26.39
C GLU A 520 -1.73 7.12 25.59
N TRP A 521 -2.38 6.11 26.18
CA TRP A 521 -2.53 4.76 25.65
C TRP A 521 -2.80 4.76 24.13
N VAL A 522 -1.78 4.42 23.33
CA VAL A 522 -1.99 3.82 22.01
C VAL A 522 -2.24 2.35 22.31
N ASP A 523 -3.51 1.97 22.24
CA ASP A 523 -4.01 0.65 22.60
C ASP A 523 -3.12 -0.51 22.11
N ILE A 524 -2.95 -1.49 23.00
CA ILE A 524 -2.60 -2.89 22.70
C ILE A 524 -3.90 -3.64 22.35
#